data_AF-A0A1J3JY43-F1
#
_entry.id   AF-A0A1J3JY43-F1
#
_cell.length_a   1.000
_cell.length_b   1.000
_cell.length_c   1.000
_cell.angle_alpha   90.00
_cell.angle_beta   90.00
_cell.angle_gamma   90.00
#
_symmetry.space_group_name_H-M   'P 1'
#
loop_
_entity.id
_entity.type
_entity.pdbx_description
1 polymer ?
#
loop_
_entity_poly.entity_id
_entity_poly.type
_entity_poly.pdbx_seq_one_letter_code
_entity_poly.pdbx_strand_id
1 'polypeptide(L)'
;MLLPPPITSTTAASAANAVLDRLSLCKTLSHIKQLHAHILRTVFDHRLNTFLFSLSSSSSSISLSYALSIFSSIPSPPRSIVFNPLLRNLSRSGEFRATILFYQRITHVGCRLDQFSFPPILKAASKVSALFEGMEIHGVALKIATLSDQFVET
;
A
#
# COMPACT_ATOMS: atom_id res chain seq x y z
N MET A 1 13.54 -4.51 -52.75
CA MET A 1 13.65 -5.13 -51.40
C MET A 1 13.23 -4.09 -50.37
N LEU A 2 12.00 -4.19 -49.85
CA LEU A 2 11.51 -3.32 -48.77
C LEU A 2 12.06 -3.85 -47.43
N LEU A 3 12.73 -3.01 -46.64
CA LEU A 3 13.08 -3.34 -45.27
C LEU A 3 11.81 -3.56 -44.43
N PRO A 4 11.83 -4.50 -43.47
CA PRO A 4 10.72 -4.65 -42.53
C PRO A 4 10.64 -3.42 -41.61
N PRO A 5 9.43 -3.02 -41.16
CA PRO A 5 9.28 -1.88 -40.26
C PRO A 5 9.80 -2.21 -38.85
N PRO A 6 10.15 -1.20 -38.04
CA PRO A 6 10.63 -1.41 -36.68
C PRO A 6 9.51 -2.00 -35.82
N ILE A 7 9.79 -3.10 -35.14
CA ILE A 7 8.88 -3.73 -34.17
C ILE A 7 8.80 -2.81 -32.94
N THR A 8 7.92 -1.83 -32.98
CA THR A 8 7.63 -0.92 -31.88
C THR A 8 6.80 -1.64 -30.82
N SER A 9 7.42 -1.96 -29.67
CA SER A 9 6.97 -1.75 -28.27
C SER A 9 5.47 -1.79 -27.88
N THR A 10 4.57 -2.36 -28.68
CA THR A 10 3.11 -2.20 -28.55
C THR A 10 2.44 -3.42 -27.90
N THR A 11 3.06 -4.60 -28.00
CA THR A 11 2.50 -5.87 -27.50
C THR A 11 2.68 -6.07 -25.99
N ALA A 12 3.80 -5.63 -25.43
CA ALA A 12 4.09 -5.77 -23.99
C ALA A 12 3.17 -4.89 -23.12
N ALA A 13 2.88 -3.65 -23.56
CA ALA A 13 1.97 -2.74 -22.88
C ALA A 13 0.51 -3.22 -22.93
N SER A 14 0.09 -3.78 -24.07
CA SER A 14 -1.23 -4.40 -24.25
C SER A 14 -1.41 -5.63 -23.33
N ALA A 15 -0.41 -6.51 -23.24
CA ALA A 15 -0.44 -7.66 -22.36
C ALA A 15 -0.46 -7.25 -20.87
N ALA A 16 0.33 -6.23 -20.49
CA ALA A 16 0.34 -5.68 -19.13
C ALA A 16 -1.03 -5.10 -18.73
N ASN A 17 -1.70 -4.39 -19.63
CA ASN A 17 -3.04 -3.86 -19.38
C ASN A 17 -4.09 -4.96 -19.26
N ALA A 18 -4.04 -5.98 -20.12
CA ALA A 18 -4.95 -7.14 -20.03
C ALA A 18 -4.75 -7.95 -18.74
N VAL A 19 -3.50 -8.05 -18.26
CA VAL A 19 -3.21 -8.61 -16.94
C VAL A 19 -3.85 -7.73 -15.88
N LEU A 20 -3.57 -6.41 -15.83
CA LEU A 20 -4.15 -5.49 -14.86
C LEU A 20 -5.68 -5.55 -14.79
N ASP A 21 -6.37 -5.63 -15.93
CA ASP A 21 -7.83 -5.81 -16.00
C ASP A 21 -8.28 -7.13 -15.38
N ARG A 22 -7.59 -8.24 -15.67
CA ARG A 22 -7.88 -9.55 -15.05
C ARG A 22 -7.59 -9.55 -13.55
N LEU A 23 -6.59 -8.81 -13.11
CA LEU A 23 -6.28 -8.67 -11.69
C LEU A 23 -7.30 -7.79 -10.96
N SER A 24 -7.89 -6.80 -11.64
CA SER A 24 -8.97 -5.97 -11.05
C SER A 24 -10.21 -6.80 -10.65
N LEU A 25 -10.37 -8.00 -11.23
CA LEU A 25 -11.43 -8.96 -10.91
C LEU A 25 -11.10 -9.83 -9.67
N CYS A 26 -9.86 -9.83 -9.18
CA CYS A 26 -9.44 -10.61 -8.02
C CYS A 26 -9.91 -9.96 -6.71
N LYS A 27 -11.17 -10.18 -6.34
CA LYS A 27 -11.77 -9.64 -5.11
C LYS A 27 -11.64 -10.54 -3.88
N THR A 28 -11.24 -11.80 -4.05
CA THR A 28 -11.13 -12.79 -2.96
C THR A 28 -9.69 -13.02 -2.56
N LEU A 29 -9.47 -13.29 -1.27
CA LEU A 29 -8.13 -13.60 -0.73
C LEU A 29 -7.46 -14.79 -1.45
N SER A 30 -8.26 -15.76 -1.90
CA SER A 30 -7.77 -16.93 -2.66
C SER A 30 -7.13 -16.50 -3.98
N HIS A 31 -7.80 -15.65 -4.76
CA HIS A 31 -7.24 -15.13 -6.02
C HIS A 31 -5.97 -14.29 -5.79
N ILE A 32 -5.94 -13.50 -4.71
CA ILE A 32 -4.76 -12.69 -4.35
C ILE A 32 -3.57 -13.60 -4.00
N LYS A 33 -3.80 -14.71 -3.29
CA LYS A 33 -2.75 -15.69 -2.96
C LYS A 33 -2.23 -16.42 -4.19
N GLN A 34 -3.12 -16.85 -5.10
CA GLN A 34 -2.73 -17.48 -6.36
C GLN A 34 -1.88 -16.54 -7.21
N LEU A 35 -2.29 -15.27 -7.29
CA LEU A 35 -1.55 -14.26 -8.01
C LEU A 35 -0.18 -13.98 -7.38
N HIS A 36 -0.11 -13.88 -6.05
CA HIS A 36 1.15 -13.73 -5.33
C HIS A 36 2.11 -14.90 -5.59
N ALA A 37 1.63 -16.14 -5.53
CA ALA A 37 2.43 -17.31 -5.85
C ALA A 37 2.91 -17.31 -7.32
N HIS A 38 2.08 -16.83 -8.25
CA HIS A 38 2.47 -16.71 -9.66
C HIS A 38 3.58 -15.67 -9.86
N ILE A 39 3.45 -14.47 -9.27
CA ILE A 39 4.46 -13.40 -9.37
C ILE A 39 5.81 -13.86 -8.81
N LEU A 40 5.81 -14.56 -7.66
CA LEU A 40 7.04 -15.14 -7.09
C LEU A 40 7.73 -16.15 -8.03
N ARG A 41 6.98 -16.82 -8.92
CA ARG A 41 7.50 -17.86 -9.83
C ARG A 41 7.91 -17.34 -11.21
N THR A 42 7.29 -16.28 -11.71
CA THR A 42 7.42 -15.90 -13.13
C THR A 42 8.24 -14.64 -13.37
N VAL A 43 8.14 -13.61 -12.52
CA VAL A 43 8.85 -12.34 -12.74
C VAL A 43 9.10 -11.61 -11.41
N PHE A 44 10.35 -11.21 -11.15
CA PHE A 44 10.69 -10.31 -10.04
C PHE A 44 10.39 -8.84 -10.45
N ASP A 45 9.12 -8.51 -10.67
CA ASP A 45 8.68 -7.15 -10.99
C ASP A 45 8.02 -6.48 -9.77
N HIS A 46 8.71 -5.49 -9.22
CA HIS A 46 8.26 -4.69 -8.08
C HIS A 46 6.93 -3.97 -8.31
N ARG A 47 6.56 -3.67 -9.56
CA ARG A 47 5.27 -3.08 -9.92
C ARG A 47 4.13 -4.03 -9.61
N LEU A 48 4.33 -5.33 -9.83
CA LEU A 48 3.35 -6.37 -9.54
C LEU A 48 3.19 -6.57 -8.03
N ASN A 49 4.26 -6.48 -7.24
CA ASN A 49 4.18 -6.53 -5.76
C ASN A 49 3.42 -5.33 -5.18
N THR A 50 3.64 -4.14 -5.73
CA THR A 50 2.90 -2.92 -5.33
C THR A 50 1.42 -3.05 -5.67
N PHE A 51 1.10 -3.56 -6.86
CA PHE A 51 -0.27 -3.82 -7.29
C PHE A 51 -0.95 -4.90 -6.41
N LEU A 52 -0.26 -6.00 -6.15
CA LEU A 52 -0.70 -7.05 -5.22
C LEU A 52 -1.05 -6.50 -3.85
N PHE A 53 -0.17 -5.64 -3.31
CA PHE A 53 -0.38 -5.03 -2.02
C PHE A 53 -1.64 -4.14 -2.01
N SER A 54 -1.83 -3.34 -3.07
CA SER A 54 -3.05 -2.54 -3.23
C SER A 54 -4.30 -3.41 -3.24
N LEU A 55 -4.29 -4.52 -3.99
CA LEU A 55 -5.42 -5.46 -4.07
C LEU A 55 -5.69 -6.14 -2.73
N SER A 56 -4.62 -6.51 -2.03
CA SER A 56 -4.65 -7.10 -0.69
C SER A 56 -5.26 -6.15 0.34
N SER A 57 -4.96 -4.85 0.22
CA SER A 57 -5.47 -3.79 1.09
C SER A 57 -6.97 -3.56 0.92
N SER A 58 -7.56 -3.97 -0.20
CA SER A 58 -9.01 -3.89 -0.45
C SER A 58 -9.77 -5.12 0.02
N SER A 59 -9.10 -6.19 0.44
CA SER A 59 -9.76 -7.43 0.85
C SER A 59 -10.17 -7.36 2.33
N SER A 60 -11.45 -7.64 2.62
CA SER A 60 -12.00 -7.62 3.98
C SER A 60 -11.45 -8.72 4.90
N SER A 61 -10.74 -9.72 4.35
CA SER A 61 -10.23 -10.89 5.09
C SER A 61 -8.70 -10.94 5.12
N ILE A 62 -8.02 -9.85 4.76
CA ILE A 62 -6.56 -9.81 4.72
C ILE A 62 -6.00 -9.89 6.16
N SER A 63 -5.14 -10.88 6.44
CA SER A 63 -4.41 -10.90 7.70
C SER A 63 -3.23 -9.92 7.64
N LEU A 64 -2.94 -9.25 8.75
CA LEU A 64 -1.77 -8.37 8.85
C LEU A 64 -0.47 -9.11 8.46
N SER A 65 -0.31 -10.35 8.89
CA SER A 65 0.86 -11.19 8.57
C SER A 65 1.08 -11.35 7.06
N TYR A 66 0.01 -11.58 6.30
CA TYR A 66 0.09 -11.75 4.86
C TYR A 66 0.28 -10.41 4.15
N ALA A 67 -0.36 -9.33 4.62
CA ALA A 67 -0.10 -8.00 4.08
C ALA A 67 1.37 -7.57 4.30
N LEU A 68 1.95 -7.90 5.46
CA LEU A 68 3.36 -7.64 5.76
C LEU A 68 4.32 -8.46 4.90
N SER A 69 3.97 -9.70 4.55
CA SER A 69 4.83 -10.50 3.66
C SER A 69 4.89 -9.90 2.26
N ILE A 70 3.77 -9.44 1.71
CA ILE A 70 3.76 -8.70 0.43
C ILE A 70 4.47 -7.36 0.59
N PHE A 71 4.23 -6.61 1.68
CA PHE A 71 4.89 -5.32 1.90
C PHE A 71 6.42 -5.43 1.91
N SER A 72 6.96 -6.53 2.46
CA SER A 72 8.41 -6.77 2.51
C SER A 72 9.08 -7.01 1.15
N SER A 73 8.31 -7.32 0.11
CA SER A 73 8.82 -7.50 -1.26
C SER A 73 8.71 -6.24 -2.13
N ILE A 74 8.20 -5.14 -1.58
CA ILE A 74 8.11 -3.83 -2.24
C ILE A 74 9.42 -3.05 -2.00
N PRO A 75 9.96 -2.34 -3.00
CA PRO A 75 11.11 -1.46 -2.81
C PRO A 75 10.89 -0.45 -1.68
N SER A 76 11.88 -0.34 -0.81
CA SER A 76 11.83 0.49 0.39
C SER A 76 12.53 1.84 0.21
N PRO A 77 12.01 2.95 0.77
CA PRO A 77 10.70 3.08 1.41
C PRO A 77 9.58 3.32 0.37
N PRO A 78 8.44 2.61 0.44
CA PRO A 78 7.32 2.88 -0.46
C PRO A 78 6.65 4.23 -0.15
N ARG A 79 6.05 4.84 -1.17
CA ARG A 79 5.25 6.07 -1.03
C ARG A 79 3.94 5.79 -0.28
N SER A 80 3.40 6.82 0.38
CA SER A 80 2.16 6.76 1.17
C SER A 80 0.95 6.19 0.42
N ILE A 81 0.84 6.46 -0.89
CA ILE A 81 -0.22 5.90 -1.74
C ILE A 81 -0.27 4.37 -1.72
N VAL A 82 0.85 3.70 -1.47
CA VAL A 82 0.94 2.23 -1.43
C VAL A 82 0.33 1.68 -0.15
N PHE A 83 0.64 2.26 1.01
CA PHE A 83 0.29 1.69 2.33
C PHE A 83 -0.96 2.30 2.99
N ASN A 84 -1.36 3.51 2.60
CA ASN A 84 -2.55 4.17 3.14
C ASN A 84 -3.85 3.36 2.97
N PRO A 85 -4.08 2.65 1.84
CA PRO A 85 -5.24 1.76 1.71
C PRO A 85 -5.30 0.70 2.81
N LEU A 86 -4.17 0.08 3.19
CA LEU A 86 -4.14 -0.94 4.23
C LEU A 86 -4.46 -0.35 5.61
N LEU A 87 -3.87 0.81 5.95
CA LEU A 87 -4.18 1.52 7.19
C LEU A 87 -5.69 1.79 7.32
N ARG A 88 -6.30 2.28 6.23
CA ARG A 88 -7.75 2.54 6.19
C ARG A 88 -8.55 1.25 6.34
N ASN A 89 -8.15 0.18 5.67
CA ASN A 89 -8.86 -1.09 5.74
C ASN A 89 -8.83 -1.65 7.16
N LEU A 90 -7.65 -1.83 7.76
CA LEU A 90 -7.50 -2.36 9.13
C LEU A 90 -8.32 -1.54 10.14
N SER A 91 -8.21 -0.21 10.08
CA SER A 91 -8.94 0.70 10.99
C SER A 91 -10.47 0.71 10.76
N ARG A 92 -10.94 0.42 9.54
CA ARG A 92 -12.38 0.26 9.24
C ARG A 92 -12.91 -1.10 9.68
N SER A 93 -12.11 -2.14 9.56
CA SER A 93 -12.45 -3.52 9.94
C SER A 93 -12.39 -3.78 11.45
N GLY A 94 -11.99 -2.78 12.26
CA GLY A 94 -11.89 -2.92 13.71
C GLY A 94 -10.55 -3.50 14.19
N GLU A 95 -9.61 -3.74 13.26
CA GLU A 95 -8.28 -4.28 13.51
C GLU A 95 -7.34 -3.18 14.03
N PHE A 96 -7.70 -2.54 15.14
CA PHE A 96 -7.02 -1.34 15.66
C PHE A 96 -5.59 -1.65 16.11
N ARG A 97 -5.36 -2.77 16.81
CA ARG A 97 -4.01 -3.16 17.22
C ARG A 97 -3.13 -3.49 16.02
N ALA A 98 -3.69 -4.15 15.00
CA ALA A 98 -2.99 -4.40 13.74
C ALA A 98 -2.65 -3.10 13.00
N THR A 99 -3.54 -2.10 13.06
CA THR A 99 -3.29 -0.76 12.49
C THR A 99 -2.08 -0.10 13.14
N ILE A 100 -1.98 -0.15 14.48
CA ILE A 100 -0.83 0.40 15.22
C ILE A 100 0.46 -0.35 14.91
N LEU A 101 0.43 -1.70 14.88
CA LEU A 101 1.58 -2.51 14.50
C LEU A 101 2.05 -2.20 13.07
N PHE A 102 1.12 -2.01 12.13
CA PHE A 102 1.46 -1.65 10.77
C PHE A 102 2.05 -0.23 10.69
N TYR A 103 1.50 0.73 11.44
CA TYR A 103 2.08 2.07 11.60
C TYR A 103 3.53 2.01 12.11
N GLN A 104 3.80 1.26 13.17
CA GLN A 104 5.16 1.06 13.70
C GLN A 104 6.09 0.45 12.66
N ARG A 105 5.59 -0.49 11.85
CA ARG A 105 6.38 -1.10 10.78
C ARG A 105 6.76 -0.09 9.70
N ILE A 106 5.81 0.71 9.21
CA ILE A 106 6.10 1.68 8.14
C ILE A 106 7.02 2.81 8.63
N THR A 107 6.89 3.25 9.89
CA THR A 107 7.81 4.25 10.46
C THR A 107 9.21 3.69 10.67
N HIS A 108 9.34 2.45 11.17
CA HIS A 108 10.64 1.77 11.32
C HIS A 108 11.37 1.60 9.98
N VAL A 109 10.65 1.41 8.88
CA VAL A 109 11.22 1.28 7.53
C VAL A 109 11.52 2.65 6.89
N GLY A 110 11.23 3.75 7.59
CA GLY A 110 11.48 5.12 7.11
C GLY A 110 10.47 5.62 6.09
N CYS A 111 9.26 5.04 6.05
CA CYS A 111 8.21 5.51 5.15
C CYS A 111 7.71 6.89 5.59
N ARG A 112 7.60 7.82 4.64
CA ARG A 112 7.04 9.15 4.90
C ARG A 112 5.51 9.09 4.91
N LEU A 113 4.92 9.48 6.03
CA LEU A 113 3.47 9.60 6.19
C LEU A 113 2.95 10.88 5.52
N ASP A 114 1.66 10.88 5.20
CA ASP A 114 0.94 12.07 4.73
C ASP A 114 -0.36 12.28 5.54
N GLN A 115 -1.09 13.35 5.20
CA GLN A 115 -2.36 13.69 5.83
C GLN A 115 -3.41 12.56 5.81
N PHE A 116 -3.31 11.60 4.87
CA PHE A 116 -4.23 10.47 4.78
C PHE A 116 -3.82 9.27 5.63
N SER A 117 -2.57 9.24 6.11
CA SER A 117 -2.09 8.22 7.04
C SER A 117 -2.65 8.43 8.45
N PHE A 118 -2.77 9.68 8.92
CA PHE A 118 -3.07 9.98 10.32
C PHE A 118 -4.48 9.61 10.79
N PRO A 119 -5.58 9.87 10.04
CA PRO A 119 -6.93 9.56 10.52
C PRO A 119 -7.13 8.09 10.93
N PRO A 120 -6.76 7.07 10.13
CA PRO A 120 -6.91 5.68 10.55
C PRO A 120 -6.03 5.31 11.76
N ILE A 121 -4.83 5.90 11.87
CA ILE A 121 -3.88 5.65 12.97
C ILE A 121 -4.42 6.25 14.28
N LEU A 122 -4.84 7.52 14.28
CA LEU A 122 -5.41 8.20 15.45
C LEU A 122 -6.71 7.53 15.93
N LYS A 123 -7.56 7.11 14.98
CA LYS A 123 -8.74 6.30 15.31
C LYS A 123 -8.34 4.99 16.00
N ALA A 124 -7.33 4.30 15.51
CA ALA A 124 -6.86 3.07 16.15
C ALA A 124 -6.29 3.33 17.54
N ALA A 125 -5.47 4.38 17.72
CA ALA A 125 -4.88 4.76 19.01
C ALA A 125 -5.94 5.04 20.07
N SER A 126 -6.99 5.81 19.71
CA SER A 126 -8.12 6.06 20.63
C SER A 126 -8.89 4.80 20.99
N LYS A 127 -9.06 3.86 20.04
CA LYS A 127 -9.79 2.60 20.27
C LYS A 127 -9.03 1.58 21.11
N VAL A 128 -7.70 1.66 21.17
CA VAL A 128 -6.87 0.81 22.05
C VAL A 128 -6.43 1.54 23.33
N SER A 129 -6.97 2.73 23.59
CA SER A 129 -6.63 3.57 24.75
C SER A 129 -5.13 3.90 24.87
N ALA A 130 -4.43 4.00 23.74
CA ALA A 130 -3.01 4.37 23.67
C ALA A 130 -2.86 5.91 23.66
N LEU A 131 -3.07 6.52 24.82
CA LEU A 131 -3.11 8.00 24.95
C LEU A 131 -1.78 8.66 24.60
N PHE A 132 -0.67 8.13 25.13
CA PHE A 132 0.66 8.71 24.92
C PHE A 132 1.05 8.64 23.44
N GLU A 133 0.91 7.47 22.82
CA GLU A 133 1.15 7.28 21.40
C GLU A 133 0.20 8.16 20.57
N GLY A 134 -1.07 8.29 20.98
CA GLY A 134 -2.04 9.18 20.34
C GLY A 134 -1.59 10.64 20.33
N MET A 135 -1.04 11.15 21.44
CA MET A 135 -0.49 12.50 21.53
C MET A 135 0.75 12.67 20.64
N GLU A 136 1.66 11.70 20.64
CA GLU A 136 2.85 11.73 19.76
C GLU A 136 2.45 11.76 18.28
N ILE A 137 1.53 10.88 17.88
CA ILE A 137 1.00 10.81 16.50
C ILE A 137 0.32 12.12 16.12
N HIS A 138 -0.47 12.71 17.02
CA HIS A 138 -1.15 13.98 16.77
C HIS A 138 -0.15 15.13 16.58
N GLY A 139 0.90 15.21 17.40
CA GLY A 139 1.96 16.19 17.26
C GLY A 139 2.71 16.08 15.93
N VAL A 140 3.01 14.86 15.49
CA VAL A 140 3.62 14.61 14.17
C VAL A 140 2.68 15.05 13.04
N ALA A 141 1.38 14.76 13.15
CA ALA A 141 0.39 15.15 12.14
C ALA A 141 0.33 16.67 11.97
N LEU A 142 0.27 17.42 13.08
CA LEU A 142 0.26 18.89 13.07
C LEU A 142 1.51 19.47 12.41
N LYS A 143 2.69 18.94 12.75
CA LYS A 143 3.95 19.38 12.17
C LYS A 143 4.01 19.15 10.65
N ILE A 144 3.43 18.06 10.15
CA ILE A 144 3.38 17.79 8.71
C ILE A 144 2.36 18.70 8.02
N ALA A 145 1.20 18.94 8.64
CA ALA A 145 0.17 19.80 8.08
C ALA A 145 0.68 21.24 7.91
N THR A 146 1.33 21.81 8.93
CA THR A 146 1.88 23.17 8.86
C THR A 146 2.97 23.31 7.79
N LEU A 147 3.83 22.30 7.63
CA LEU A 147 4.82 22.27 6.56
C LEU A 147 4.17 22.13 5.18
N SER A 148 3.03 21.46 5.05
CA SER A 148 2.32 21.33 3.78
C SER A 148 1.62 22.62 3.37
N ASP A 149 1.05 23.35 4.33
CA ASP A 149 0.38 24.63 4.09
C ASP A 149 1.37 25.73 3.68
N GLN A 150 2.59 25.72 4.21
CA GLN A 150 3.64 26.68 3.85
C GLN A 150 4.13 26.54 2.39
N PHE A 151 3.91 25.40 1.73
CA PHE A 151 4.26 25.19 0.32
C PHE A 151 3.17 25.65 -0.67
N VAL A 152 2.08 26.27 -0.19
CA VAL A 152 1.02 26.89 -1.02
C VAL A 152 1.19 28.42 -1.11
N GLU A 153 2.32 28.97 -0.68
CA GLU A 153 2.72 30.34 -0.97
C GLU A 153 3.83 30.37 -2.03
N THR A 154 3.44 30.57 -3.29
CA THR A 154 3.85 31.65 -4.23
C THR A 154 3.43 31.30 -5.64
#